data_AF-R8W0B0-F1
#
_entry.id   AF-R8W0B0-F1
#
_cell.length_a   1.000
_cell.length_b   1.000
_cell.length_c   1.000
_cell.angle_alpha   90.00
_cell.angle_beta   90.00
_cell.angle_gamma   90.00
#
_symmetry.space_group_name_H-M   'P 1'
#
loop_
_entity.id
_entity.type
_entity.pdbx_description
1 polymer ?
#
loop_
_entity_poly.entity_id
_entity_poly.type
_entity_poly.pdbx_seq_one_letter_code
_entity_poly.pdbx_strand_id
1 'polypeptide(L)'
;MKIKQQRFITSTAAVLMVCLLVSGYFAVAQSGSSDDPLVTQSYLDAVITPKAMQTAENAANAQANTLSARINELSQKLNESITAAAAAVASDETFLKRVSAAGGGTAADSGTWRSLTLSAGQKVYLAAGAEVVLRSGAATCVESGGRGLVNLSEVGELSEGEALDLYALYTATTQSAGLQATERTKVLISGDYSVA
;
A
#
# COMPACT_ATOMS: atom_id res chain seq x y z
N MET A 1 52.15 -57.08 4.24
CA MET A 1 52.77 -55.91 4.91
C MET A 1 53.45 -54.90 3.96
N LYS A 2 53.92 -55.31 2.76
CA LYS A 2 54.69 -54.45 1.82
C LYS A 2 53.91 -53.26 1.19
N ILE A 3 52.60 -53.37 0.96
CA ILE A 3 51.80 -52.32 0.30
C ILE A 3 51.60 -51.08 1.20
N LYS A 4 51.58 -51.25 2.53
CA LYS A 4 51.34 -50.16 3.48
C LYS A 4 52.57 -49.25 3.65
N GLN A 5 53.78 -49.79 3.50
CA GLN A 5 55.02 -49.02 3.57
C GLN A 5 55.28 -48.19 2.31
N GLN A 6 54.96 -48.70 1.12
CA GLN A 6 55.11 -47.95 -0.12
C GLN A 6 54.24 -46.68 -0.13
N ARG A 7 52.98 -46.77 0.32
CA ARG A 7 52.05 -45.62 0.41
C ARG A 7 52.51 -44.55 1.41
N PHE A 8 53.24 -44.95 2.46
CA PHE A 8 53.78 -44.00 3.44
C PHE A 8 54.99 -43.24 2.88
N ILE A 9 55.87 -43.93 2.13
CA ILE A 9 57.05 -43.32 1.49
C ILE A 9 56.65 -42.35 0.38
N THR A 10 55.60 -42.65 -0.40
CA THR A 10 55.13 -41.72 -1.46
C THR A 10 54.55 -40.43 -0.87
N SER A 11 53.88 -40.52 0.28
CA SER A 11 53.28 -39.37 0.96
C SER A 11 54.35 -38.42 1.52
N THR A 12 55.37 -38.96 2.20
CA THR A 12 56.46 -38.13 2.75
C THR A 12 57.30 -37.48 1.67
N ALA A 13 57.55 -38.16 0.54
CA ALA A 13 58.24 -37.58 -0.60
C ALA A 13 57.46 -36.41 -1.24
N ALA A 14 56.13 -36.53 -1.37
CA ALA A 14 55.29 -35.45 -1.90
C ALA A 14 55.31 -34.21 -0.99
N VAL A 15 55.24 -34.40 0.33
CA VAL A 15 55.29 -33.29 1.30
C VAL A 15 56.66 -32.58 1.26
N LEU A 16 57.76 -33.34 1.18
CA LEU A 16 59.10 -32.76 1.04
C LEU A 16 59.28 -31.97 -0.26
N MET A 17 58.70 -32.46 -1.36
CA MET A 17 58.76 -31.80 -2.66
C MET A 17 57.95 -30.49 -2.68
N VAL A 18 56.81 -30.46 -1.99
CA VAL A 18 56.02 -29.24 -1.78
C VAL A 18 56.78 -28.24 -0.90
N CYS A 19 57.43 -28.68 0.18
CA CYS A 19 58.24 -27.80 1.03
C CYS A 19 59.45 -27.21 0.29
N LEU A 20 60.08 -27.97 -0.61
CA LEU A 20 61.19 -27.48 -1.45
C LEU A 20 60.72 -26.48 -2.52
N LEU A 21 59.53 -26.67 -3.09
CA LEU A 21 58.94 -25.71 -4.04
C LEU A 21 58.57 -24.37 -3.36
N VAL A 22 58.08 -24.41 -2.12
CA VAL A 22 57.74 -23.20 -1.36
C VAL A 22 58.99 -22.41 -0.94
N SER A 23 60.09 -23.10 -0.61
CA SER A 23 61.36 -22.44 -0.26
C SER A 23 62.10 -21.88 -1.47
N GLY A 24 61.94 -22.47 -2.67
CA GLY A 24 62.49 -21.93 -3.92
C GLY A 24 61.84 -20.62 -4.39
N TYR A 25 60.58 -20.35 -4.02
CA TYR A 25 59.86 -19.13 -4.43
C TYR A 25 60.36 -17.85 -3.74
N PHE A 26 61.02 -17.96 -2.58
CA PHE A 26 61.59 -16.79 -1.88
C PHE A 26 62.93 -16.31 -2.47
N ALA A 27 63.56 -17.07 -3.37
CA ALA A 27 64.91 -16.77 -3.88
C ALA A 27 64.94 -16.11 -5.27
N VAL A 28 63.80 -15.94 -5.95
CA VAL A 28 63.72 -15.32 -7.29
C VAL A 28 62.63 -14.25 -7.32
N ALA A 29 62.92 -13.10 -6.71
CA ALA A 29 62.36 -11.79 -7.06
C ALA A 29 62.96 -10.75 -6.10
N GLN A 30 64.16 -10.25 -6.40
CA GLN A 30 64.67 -9.06 -5.71
C GLN A 30 65.05 -8.00 -6.74
N SER A 31 64.01 -7.40 -7.32
CA SER A 31 64.10 -6.13 -8.03
C SER A 31 64.01 -5.01 -6.99
N GLY A 32 65.13 -4.36 -6.69
CA GLY A 32 65.25 -3.24 -5.73
C GLY A 32 65.42 -3.72 -4.28
N SER A 33 66.44 -3.22 -3.58
CA SER A 33 66.58 -3.41 -2.13
C SER A 33 65.87 -2.29 -1.37
N SER A 34 65.49 -2.53 -0.12
CA SER A 34 64.92 -1.48 0.74
C SER A 34 65.87 -0.29 0.95
N ASP A 35 67.16 -0.48 0.74
CA ASP A 35 68.20 0.53 0.97
C ASP A 35 68.49 1.39 -0.28
N ASP A 36 68.04 0.98 -1.47
CA ASP A 36 68.15 1.76 -2.72
C ASP A 36 66.87 1.61 -3.56
N PRO A 37 65.79 2.34 -3.19
CA PRO A 37 64.55 2.32 -3.93
C PRO A 37 64.75 2.99 -5.31
N LEU A 38 64.23 2.36 -6.36
CA LEU A 38 64.24 2.86 -7.75
C LEU A 38 63.64 4.28 -7.91
N VAL A 39 62.95 4.81 -6.89
CA VAL A 39 62.32 6.13 -6.87
C VAL A 39 62.57 6.78 -5.50
N THR A 40 63.01 8.04 -5.49
CA THR A 40 63.25 8.79 -4.25
C THR A 40 61.94 9.31 -3.65
N GLN A 41 61.88 9.45 -2.32
CA GLN A 41 60.71 10.03 -1.65
C GLN A 41 60.34 11.42 -2.20
N SER A 42 61.35 12.24 -2.55
CA SER A 42 61.11 13.56 -3.15
C SER A 42 60.36 13.50 -4.49
N TYR A 43 60.58 12.47 -5.32
CA TYR A 43 59.84 12.30 -6.57
C TYR A 43 58.41 11.79 -6.31
N LEU A 44 58.23 10.93 -5.31
CA LEU A 44 56.90 10.54 -4.84
C LEU A 44 56.10 11.77 -4.39
N ASP A 45 56.67 12.60 -3.53
CA ASP A 45 55.99 13.78 -2.98
C ASP A 45 55.81 14.90 -4.01
N ALA A 46 56.80 15.15 -4.88
CA ALA A 46 56.74 16.23 -5.85
C ALA A 46 55.89 15.88 -7.09
N VAL A 47 55.77 14.60 -7.46
CA VAL A 47 55.16 14.19 -8.74
C VAL A 47 53.97 13.25 -8.55
N ILE A 48 54.08 12.26 -7.66
CA ILE A 48 53.06 11.21 -7.54
C ILE A 48 51.94 11.63 -6.61
N THR A 49 52.25 12.16 -5.42
CA THR A 49 51.28 12.64 -4.43
C THR A 49 50.33 13.71 -5.00
N PRO A 50 50.79 14.79 -5.66
CA PRO A 50 49.88 15.79 -6.23
C PRO A 50 49.03 15.24 -7.37
N LYS A 51 49.58 14.35 -8.22
CA LYS A 51 48.80 13.67 -9.27
C LYS A 51 47.75 12.73 -8.69
N ALA A 52 48.09 11.99 -7.63
CA ALA A 52 47.17 11.10 -6.93
C ALA A 52 46.04 11.91 -6.26
N MET A 53 46.37 13.03 -5.61
CA MET A 53 45.37 13.94 -5.04
C MET A 53 44.46 14.52 -6.11
N GLN A 54 45.00 15.02 -7.23
CA GLN A 54 44.22 15.55 -8.34
C GLN A 54 43.28 14.48 -8.93
N THR A 55 43.76 13.23 -9.05
CA THR A 55 42.94 12.12 -9.55
C THR A 55 41.83 11.77 -8.56
N ALA A 56 42.13 11.76 -7.25
CA ALA A 56 41.16 11.54 -6.20
C ALA A 56 40.10 12.66 -6.13
N GLU A 57 40.51 13.91 -6.33
CA GLU A 57 39.64 15.08 -6.34
C GLU A 57 38.72 15.09 -7.57
N ASN A 58 39.25 14.73 -8.75
CA ASN A 58 38.45 14.52 -9.96
C ASN A 58 37.43 13.37 -9.78
N ALA A 59 37.83 12.27 -9.14
CA ALA A 59 36.93 11.15 -8.83
C ALA A 59 35.85 11.57 -7.82
N ALA A 60 36.22 12.32 -6.77
CA ALA A 60 35.28 12.86 -5.78
C ALA A 60 34.28 13.82 -6.42
N ASN A 61 34.73 14.71 -7.30
CA ASN A 61 33.86 15.64 -8.03
C ASN A 61 32.91 14.90 -8.99
N ALA A 62 33.39 13.87 -9.70
CA ALA A 62 32.54 13.03 -10.54
C ALA A 62 31.47 12.28 -9.72
N GLN A 63 31.84 11.81 -8.53
CA GLN A 63 30.91 11.17 -7.60
C GLN A 63 29.90 12.17 -7.02
N ALA A 64 30.32 13.38 -6.67
CA ALA A 64 29.43 14.45 -6.19
C ALA A 64 28.40 14.87 -7.26
N ASN A 65 28.82 14.95 -8.52
CA ASN A 65 27.92 15.22 -9.65
C ASN A 65 26.91 14.07 -9.84
N THR A 66 27.37 12.82 -9.73
CA THR A 66 26.50 11.63 -9.80
C THR A 66 25.48 11.60 -8.66
N LEU A 67 25.92 11.93 -7.44
CA LEU A 67 25.04 11.98 -6.27
C LEU A 67 24.00 13.09 -6.42
N SER A 68 24.40 14.26 -6.92
CA SER A 68 23.48 15.37 -7.19
C SER A 68 22.42 15.01 -8.24
N ALA A 69 22.82 14.31 -9.31
CA ALA A 69 21.88 13.80 -10.31
C ALA A 69 20.87 12.80 -9.71
N ARG A 70 21.34 11.88 -8.87
CA ARG A 70 20.47 10.93 -8.16
C ARG A 70 19.51 11.63 -7.20
N ILE A 71 19.96 12.65 -6.46
CA ILE A 71 19.09 13.43 -5.56
C ILE A 71 17.97 14.10 -6.35
N ASN A 72 18.26 14.67 -7.51
CA ASN A 72 17.25 15.29 -8.37
C ASN A 72 16.26 14.26 -8.92
N GLU A 73 16.75 13.11 -9.38
CA GLU A 73 15.90 12.00 -9.85
C GLU A 73 14.98 11.47 -8.75
N LEU A 74 15.51 11.25 -7.54
CA LEU A 74 14.71 10.80 -6.39
C LEU A 74 13.66 11.84 -6.01
N SER A 75 14.01 13.13 -6.04
CA SER A 75 13.07 14.23 -5.76
C SER A 75 11.93 14.26 -6.78
N GLN A 76 12.23 14.02 -8.05
CA GLN A 76 11.21 13.94 -9.11
C GLN A 76 10.30 12.72 -8.92
N LYS A 77 10.88 11.53 -8.69
CA LYS A 77 10.10 10.30 -8.41
C LYS A 77 9.21 10.45 -7.20
N LEU A 78 9.68 11.13 -6.16
CA LEU A 78 8.88 11.41 -4.98
C LEU A 78 7.68 12.30 -5.33
N ASN A 79 7.87 13.39 -6.07
CA ASN A 79 6.77 14.27 -6.50
C ASN A 79 5.75 13.54 -7.39
N GLU A 80 6.23 12.70 -8.32
CA GLU A 80 5.35 11.88 -9.17
C GLU A 80 4.55 10.88 -8.33
N SER A 81 5.19 10.19 -7.37
CA SER A 81 4.49 9.25 -6.48
C SER A 81 3.47 9.94 -5.57
N ILE A 82 3.77 11.14 -5.04
CA ILE A 82 2.83 11.93 -4.24
C ILE A 82 1.64 12.35 -5.09
N THR A 83 1.88 12.81 -6.32
CA THR A 83 0.83 13.23 -7.25
C THR A 83 -0.07 12.05 -7.63
N ALA A 84 0.52 10.90 -7.94
CA ALA A 84 -0.21 9.68 -8.27
C ALA A 84 -1.02 9.15 -7.07
N ALA A 85 -0.44 9.17 -5.86
CA ALA A 85 -1.14 8.78 -4.64
C ALA A 85 -2.29 9.74 -4.31
N ALA A 86 -2.08 11.05 -4.46
CA ALA A 86 -3.12 12.06 -4.26
C ALA A 86 -4.27 11.89 -5.27
N ALA A 87 -3.94 11.64 -6.55
CA ALA A 87 -4.94 11.37 -7.58
C ALA A 87 -5.72 10.08 -7.32
N ALA A 88 -5.05 9.00 -6.91
CA ALA A 88 -5.69 7.73 -6.57
C ALA A 88 -6.70 7.89 -5.42
N VAL A 89 -6.34 8.63 -4.37
CA VAL A 89 -7.22 8.93 -3.24
C VAL A 89 -8.39 9.84 -3.66
N ALA A 90 -8.15 10.83 -4.53
CA ALA A 90 -9.19 11.72 -5.03
C ALA A 90 -10.19 11.01 -5.97
N SER A 91 -9.72 10.04 -6.76
CA SER A 91 -10.56 9.25 -7.67
C SER A 91 -11.35 8.14 -6.98
N ASP A 92 -11.02 7.82 -5.73
CA ASP A 92 -11.80 6.86 -4.96
C ASP A 92 -13.09 7.54 -4.44
N GLU A 93 -14.10 7.53 -5.29
CA GLU A 93 -15.46 8.01 -5.01
C GLU A 93 -16.03 7.39 -3.73
N THR A 94 -15.62 6.15 -3.40
CA THR A 94 -16.03 5.48 -2.16
C THR A 94 -15.37 6.09 -0.93
N PHE A 95 -14.12 6.56 -1.04
CA PHE A 95 -13.43 7.26 0.03
C PHE A 95 -14.03 8.65 0.26
N LEU A 96 -14.28 9.43 -0.80
CA LEU A 96 -14.95 10.73 -0.68
C LEU A 96 -16.34 10.59 -0.04
N LYS A 97 -17.11 9.58 -0.45
CA LYS A 97 -18.44 9.30 0.11
C LYS A 97 -18.41 8.85 1.58
N ARG A 98 -17.37 8.10 1.99
CA ARG A 98 -17.16 7.72 3.41
C ARG A 98 -16.70 8.91 4.26
N VAL A 99 -15.83 9.77 3.73
CA VAL A 99 -15.35 10.98 4.43
C VAL A 99 -16.48 12.00 4.57
N SER A 100 -17.32 12.18 3.54
CA SER A 100 -18.51 13.05 3.63
C SER A 100 -19.53 12.49 4.63
N ALA A 101 -19.75 11.17 4.65
CA ALA A 101 -20.61 10.51 5.62
C ALA A 101 -20.06 10.58 7.07
N ALA A 102 -18.73 10.54 7.25
CA ALA A 102 -18.09 10.68 8.56
C ALA A 102 -18.13 12.12 9.11
N GLY A 103 -18.30 13.14 8.25
CA GLY A 103 -18.47 14.54 8.62
C GLY A 103 -19.91 14.96 8.94
N GLY A 104 -20.85 14.02 9.07
CA GLY A 104 -22.27 14.33 9.28
C GLY A 104 -22.96 14.92 8.05
N GLY A 105 -22.36 14.79 6.86
CA GLY A 105 -22.91 15.24 5.59
C GLY A 105 -23.74 14.15 4.92
N THR A 106 -25.03 14.44 4.73
CA THR A 106 -26.01 13.70 3.94
C THR A 106 -25.44 13.32 2.58
N ALA A 107 -25.40 12.03 2.26
CA ALA A 107 -24.69 11.51 1.11
C ALA A 107 -25.58 11.43 -0.14
N ALA A 108 -25.97 12.59 -0.69
CA ALA A 108 -26.88 12.72 -1.83
C ALA A 108 -26.55 11.73 -2.95
N ASP A 109 -27.37 10.69 -3.08
CA ASP A 109 -27.27 9.63 -4.09
C ASP A 109 -28.67 9.22 -4.50
N SER A 110 -29.39 10.17 -5.09
CA SER A 110 -30.67 9.94 -5.75
C SER A 110 -30.40 9.15 -7.05
N GLY A 111 -30.33 7.83 -6.97
CA GLY A 111 -30.26 6.96 -8.16
C GLY A 111 -29.53 5.64 -7.99
N THR A 112 -28.62 5.50 -7.01
CA THR A 112 -27.91 4.22 -6.79
C THR A 112 -28.58 3.40 -5.71
N TRP A 113 -29.03 2.19 -6.08
CA TRP A 113 -29.58 1.23 -5.12
C TRP A 113 -28.50 0.58 -4.26
N ARG A 114 -28.63 0.68 -2.93
CA ARG A 114 -27.70 0.13 -1.94
C ARG A 114 -28.41 -0.94 -1.10
N SER A 115 -27.76 -2.09 -0.90
CA SER A 115 -28.27 -3.13 0.00
C SER A 115 -27.87 -2.83 1.44
N LEU A 116 -28.87 -2.79 2.33
CA LEU A 116 -28.71 -2.66 3.77
C LEU A 116 -29.29 -3.90 4.46
N THR A 117 -28.57 -4.42 5.44
CA THR A 117 -29.05 -5.54 6.29
C THR A 117 -29.26 -5.03 7.70
N LEU A 118 -30.45 -5.25 8.24
CA LEU A 118 -30.92 -4.79 9.53
C LEU A 118 -31.13 -5.98 10.45
N SER A 119 -30.80 -5.79 11.73
CA SER A 119 -31.19 -6.67 12.83
C SER A 119 -32.57 -6.27 13.35
N ALA A 120 -33.25 -7.19 14.02
CA ALA A 120 -34.53 -6.91 14.66
C ALA A 120 -34.43 -5.67 15.57
N GLY A 121 -35.40 -4.78 15.45
CA GLY A 121 -35.50 -3.53 16.21
C GLY A 121 -34.80 -2.32 15.58
N GLN A 122 -33.87 -2.49 14.63
CA GLN A 122 -33.18 -1.36 14.01
C GLN A 122 -34.14 -0.51 13.16
N LYS A 123 -33.97 0.81 13.24
CA LYS A 123 -34.77 1.78 12.48
C LYS A 123 -33.94 2.40 11.37
N VAL A 124 -34.59 2.67 10.25
CA VAL A 124 -34.01 3.42 9.14
C VAL A 124 -34.96 4.55 8.80
N TYR A 125 -34.45 5.78 8.84
CA TYR A 125 -35.17 6.97 8.40
C TYR A 125 -34.70 7.35 7.01
N LEU A 126 -35.65 7.60 6.13
CA LEU A 126 -35.43 7.94 4.73
C LEU A 126 -35.56 9.45 4.56
N ALA A 127 -34.72 10.05 3.71
CA ALA A 127 -34.95 11.44 3.29
C ALA A 127 -36.20 11.53 2.40
N ALA A 128 -36.79 12.73 2.31
CA ALA A 128 -37.91 12.96 1.41
C ALA A 128 -37.50 12.65 -0.05
N GLY A 129 -38.29 11.82 -0.72
CA GLY A 129 -38.02 11.32 -2.07
C GLY A 129 -37.10 10.10 -2.15
N ALA A 130 -36.54 9.63 -1.03
CA ALA A 130 -35.81 8.37 -1.02
C ALA A 130 -36.77 7.18 -1.16
N GLU A 131 -36.29 6.13 -1.80
CA GLU A 131 -37.06 4.95 -2.15
C GLU A 131 -36.49 3.71 -1.46
N VAL A 132 -37.36 2.80 -1.06
CA VAL A 132 -36.96 1.55 -0.39
C VAL A 132 -37.76 0.36 -0.90
N VAL A 133 -37.09 -0.79 -1.01
CA VAL A 133 -37.69 -2.09 -1.34
C VAL A 133 -37.28 -3.11 -0.30
N LEU A 134 -38.27 -3.78 0.31
CA LEU A 134 -38.03 -4.93 1.18
C LEU A 134 -37.66 -6.16 0.34
N ARG A 135 -36.51 -6.79 0.60
CA ARG A 135 -36.00 -7.95 -0.16
C ARG A 135 -36.07 -9.26 0.60
N SER A 136 -36.06 -9.23 1.91
CA SER A 136 -36.28 -10.39 2.78
C SER A 136 -36.52 -9.94 4.21
N GLY A 137 -37.20 -10.76 5.00
CA GLY A 137 -37.55 -10.46 6.38
C GLY A 137 -38.87 -9.69 6.48
N ALA A 138 -39.08 -9.03 7.62
CA ALA A 138 -40.27 -8.23 7.88
C ALA A 138 -39.90 -6.88 8.52
N ALA A 139 -40.63 -5.83 8.13
CA ALA A 139 -40.46 -4.49 8.65
C ALA A 139 -41.82 -3.77 8.75
N THR A 140 -41.91 -2.80 9.65
CA THR A 140 -43.07 -1.91 9.80
C THR A 140 -42.70 -0.48 9.48
N CYS A 141 -43.67 0.30 9.01
CA CYS A 141 -43.53 1.72 8.74
C CYS A 141 -43.28 2.48 10.06
N VAL A 142 -42.30 3.38 10.05
CA VAL A 142 -42.01 4.31 11.15
C VAL A 142 -42.27 5.71 10.65
N GLU A 143 -42.98 6.50 11.44
CA GLU A 143 -43.28 7.88 11.10
C GLU A 143 -43.58 8.73 12.34
N SER A 144 -43.52 10.07 12.23
CA SER A 144 -43.81 10.98 13.35
C SER A 144 -44.55 12.28 13.00
N GLY A 145 -44.99 12.47 11.75
CA GLY A 145 -45.54 13.71 11.18
C GLY A 145 -46.89 13.60 10.45
N GLY A 146 -47.61 12.47 10.51
CA GLY A 146 -48.91 12.21 9.88
C GLY A 146 -48.90 11.65 8.45
N ARG A 147 -47.73 11.47 7.80
CA ARG A 147 -47.58 10.86 6.46
C ARG A 147 -46.35 9.95 6.36
N GLY A 148 -46.60 8.64 6.29
CA GLY A 148 -45.58 7.59 6.26
C GLY A 148 -45.01 7.31 4.87
N LEU A 149 -44.97 6.02 4.53
CA LEU A 149 -44.39 5.54 3.29
C LEU A 149 -45.48 5.38 2.23
N VAL A 150 -45.31 6.00 1.06
CA VAL A 150 -46.24 5.81 -0.06
C VAL A 150 -45.83 4.56 -0.81
N ASN A 151 -46.77 3.62 -0.99
CA ASN A 151 -46.58 2.47 -1.86
C ASN A 151 -46.69 2.94 -3.32
N LEU A 152 -45.71 2.58 -4.14
CA LEU A 152 -45.68 2.88 -5.58
C LEU A 152 -45.97 1.65 -6.43
N SER A 153 -45.97 0.46 -5.82
CA SER A 153 -46.37 -0.79 -6.47
C SER A 153 -47.88 -1.01 -6.42
N GLU A 154 -48.52 -0.44 -5.40
CA GLU A 154 -49.98 -0.36 -5.23
C GLU A 154 -50.37 1.08 -4.90
N VAL A 155 -51.63 1.48 -5.11
CA VAL A 155 -52.08 2.81 -4.73
C VAL A 155 -52.40 2.83 -3.24
N GLY A 156 -51.51 3.36 -2.41
CA GLY A 156 -51.71 3.45 -0.96
C GLY A 156 -50.60 4.16 -0.19
N GLU A 157 -50.86 4.47 1.07
CA GLU A 157 -49.91 5.08 2.01
C GLU A 157 -49.91 4.25 3.30
N LEU A 158 -48.72 3.89 3.78
CA LEU A 158 -48.51 3.18 5.04
C LEU A 158 -48.42 4.17 6.20
N SER A 159 -49.24 3.95 7.22
CA SER A 159 -49.18 4.67 8.50
C SER A 159 -48.23 3.99 9.50
N GLU A 160 -47.92 4.67 10.61
CA GLU A 160 -47.06 4.11 11.66
C GLU A 160 -47.51 2.71 12.11
N GLY A 161 -46.56 1.76 12.12
CA GLY A 161 -46.78 0.38 12.56
C GLY A 161 -47.32 -0.56 11.50
N GLU A 162 -47.78 -0.06 10.34
CA GLU A 162 -48.23 -0.93 9.25
C GLU A 162 -47.07 -1.69 8.61
N ALA A 163 -47.32 -2.94 8.21
CA ALA A 163 -46.30 -3.81 7.67
C ALA A 163 -45.94 -3.43 6.23
N LEU A 164 -44.64 -3.51 5.89
CA LEU A 164 -44.18 -3.39 4.51
C LEU A 164 -44.35 -4.74 3.80
N ASP A 165 -44.97 -4.71 2.63
CA ASP A 165 -45.02 -5.87 1.73
C ASP A 165 -43.67 -6.17 1.08
N LEU A 166 -43.40 -7.46 0.94
CA LEU A 166 -42.19 -7.95 0.30
C LEU A 166 -42.16 -7.56 -1.18
N TYR A 167 -41.02 -7.03 -1.64
CA TYR A 167 -40.78 -6.55 -3.01
C TYR A 167 -41.58 -5.33 -3.48
N ALA A 168 -42.47 -4.78 -2.64
CA ALA A 168 -43.13 -3.52 -2.94
C ALA A 168 -42.13 -2.35 -2.84
N LEU A 169 -42.31 -1.38 -3.75
CA LEU A 169 -41.56 -0.13 -3.79
C LEU A 169 -42.27 0.92 -2.95
N TYR A 170 -41.54 1.50 -1.99
CA TYR A 170 -42.03 2.57 -1.15
C TYR A 170 -41.20 3.83 -1.35
N THR A 171 -41.84 4.99 -1.27
CA THR A 171 -41.15 6.30 -1.23
C THR A 171 -41.51 7.06 0.03
N ALA A 172 -40.52 7.70 0.64
CA ALA A 172 -40.71 8.55 1.81
C ALA A 172 -41.14 9.96 1.36
N THR A 173 -42.25 10.46 1.90
CA THR A 173 -42.71 11.83 1.60
C THR A 173 -42.18 12.87 2.59
N THR A 174 -41.70 12.42 3.74
CA THR A 174 -41.16 13.25 4.83
C THR A 174 -39.84 12.67 5.32
N GLN A 175 -38.99 13.49 5.97
CA GLN A 175 -37.73 13.00 6.57
C GLN A 175 -37.93 12.14 7.83
N SER A 176 -39.15 12.15 8.38
CA SER A 176 -39.55 11.33 9.54
C SER A 176 -40.02 9.93 9.15
N ALA A 177 -40.30 9.69 7.86
CA ALA A 177 -40.78 8.42 7.37
C ALA A 177 -39.63 7.42 7.18
N GLY A 178 -39.89 6.15 7.46
CA GLY A 178 -38.88 5.12 7.44
C GLY A 178 -39.46 3.75 7.74
N LEU A 179 -38.58 2.84 8.16
CA LEU A 179 -38.96 1.48 8.51
C LEU A 179 -38.22 0.99 9.75
N GLN A 180 -38.88 0.12 10.51
CA GLN A 180 -38.29 -0.65 11.60
C GLN A 180 -38.31 -2.12 11.23
N ALA A 181 -37.14 -2.76 11.28
CA ALA A 181 -37.05 -4.20 11.08
C ALA A 181 -37.66 -4.93 12.29
N THR A 182 -38.64 -5.81 12.07
CA THR A 182 -39.21 -6.65 13.15
C THR A 182 -38.41 -7.93 13.35
N GLU A 183 -37.68 -8.34 12.32
CA GLU A 183 -36.72 -9.46 12.33
C GLU A 183 -35.47 -9.12 11.50
N ARG A 184 -34.57 -10.09 11.30
CA ARG A 184 -33.39 -9.88 10.43
C ARG A 184 -33.85 -9.63 8.99
N THR A 185 -33.60 -8.42 8.51
CA THR A 185 -34.24 -7.88 7.30
C THR A 185 -33.21 -7.36 6.32
N LYS A 186 -33.46 -7.52 5.02
CA LYS A 186 -32.63 -6.93 3.96
C LYS A 186 -33.50 -6.00 3.13
N VAL A 187 -33.02 -4.77 2.94
CA VAL A 187 -33.66 -3.75 2.13
C VAL A 187 -32.70 -3.26 1.04
N LEU A 188 -33.27 -2.75 -0.05
CA LEU A 188 -32.57 -1.92 -1.03
C LEU A 188 -33.07 -0.49 -0.86
N ILE A 189 -32.16 0.46 -0.74
CA ILE A 189 -32.49 1.89 -0.58
C ILE A 189 -31.83 2.67 -1.71
N SER A 190 -32.58 3.57 -2.33
CA SER A 190 -32.10 4.59 -3.26
C SER A 190 -32.36 5.96 -2.65
N GLY A 191 -31.35 6.83 -2.63
CA GLY A 191 -31.41 8.11 -1.92
C GLY A 191 -30.82 8.07 -0.51
N ASP A 192 -30.98 9.19 0.18
CA ASP A 192 -30.39 9.42 1.49
C ASP A 192 -31.17 8.71 2.60
N TYR A 193 -30.43 8.14 3.55
CA TYR A 193 -31.00 7.49 4.73
C TYR A 193 -30.07 7.61 5.94
N SER A 194 -30.64 7.46 7.12
CA SER A 194 -29.92 7.32 8.39
C SER A 194 -30.42 6.10 9.14
N VAL A 195 -29.52 5.46 9.89
CA VAL A 195 -29.83 4.27 10.70
C VAL A 195 -29.78 4.66 12.17
N ALA A 196 -30.79 4.26 12.93
CA ALA A 196 -30.92 4.51 14.38
C ALA A 196 -31.08 3.20 15.16
#